data_AF-A0A7C4HJ39-F1
#
_entry.id   AF-A0A7C4HJ39-F1
#
_cell.length_a   1.000
_cell.length_b   1.000
_cell.length_c   1.000
_cell.angle_alpha   90.00
_cell.angle_beta   90.00
_cell.angle_gamma   90.00
#
_symmetry.space_group_name_H-M   'P 1'
#
loop_
_entity.id
_entity.type
_entity.pdbx_description
1 polymer ?
#
loop_
_entity_poly.entity_id
_entity_poly.type
_entity_poly.pdbx_seq_one_letter_code
_entity_poly.pdbx_strand_id
1 'polypeptide(L)'
;MGFPARTGTKTSLSSARSSSPSAARKKPCWSTTPFWRCGPAPTKGVVALIGGAGSNCIGMNRAGVIRKAWGLGPLSGDRGNAGAIALDAIVAAMKGVDGRGPRTTLEEKFKNALGLEALEDIIEHDFYDCPRPFNPGALAPLVFEAANEGDGEAVRVLREHGRAAAEAATAVMRALFSPGDEIPLVLGGSVYQKGANPTLVETLRAEVAREFPHVRLVILKEPPILGALLRGFDELKIKTGRELIDRLGGAFRA
;
A
#
# COMPACT_ATOMS: atom_id res chain seq x y z
N MET A 1 25.72 34.43 -41.55
CA MET A 1 26.08 35.13 -40.29
C MET A 1 26.17 34.08 -39.20
N GLY A 2 27.38 33.81 -38.71
CA GLY A 2 27.67 32.74 -37.76
C GLY A 2 27.41 33.16 -36.32
N PHE A 3 26.90 32.21 -35.52
CA PHE A 3 26.90 32.29 -34.05
C PHE A 3 28.12 31.53 -33.52
N PRO A 4 28.88 32.08 -32.56
CA PRO A 4 30.12 31.47 -32.09
C PRO A 4 29.87 30.30 -31.13
N ALA A 5 30.71 29.28 -31.27
CA ALA A 5 30.79 28.10 -30.42
C ALA A 5 31.25 28.47 -28.99
N ARG A 6 30.51 28.00 -27.98
CA ARG A 6 31.04 27.89 -26.61
C ARG A 6 31.73 26.55 -26.45
N THR A 7 33.03 26.63 -26.23
CA THR A 7 33.91 25.57 -25.75
C THR A 7 33.57 25.24 -24.30
N GLY A 8 33.32 23.96 -24.02
CA GLY A 8 33.03 23.44 -22.69
C GLY A 8 33.33 21.95 -22.64
N THR A 9 34.60 21.66 -22.38
CA THR A 9 35.23 20.40 -21.93
C THR A 9 34.37 19.12 -21.94
N LYS A 10 34.69 18.23 -22.89
CA LYS A 10 34.41 16.79 -22.81
C LYS A 10 35.20 16.20 -21.64
N THR A 11 34.54 15.82 -20.56
CA THR A 11 35.12 14.88 -19.59
C THR A 11 34.69 13.48 -20.00
N SER A 12 35.67 12.70 -20.47
CA SER A 12 35.52 11.36 -21.01
C SER A 12 35.02 10.37 -19.96
N LEU A 13 33.86 9.76 -20.21
CA LEU A 13 33.43 8.51 -19.60
C LEU A 13 34.24 7.35 -20.21
N SER A 14 35.38 7.00 -19.59
CA SER A 14 35.95 5.67 -19.74
C SER A 14 36.88 5.32 -18.58
N SER A 15 36.44 4.42 -17.70
CA SER A 15 37.15 3.19 -17.31
C SER A 15 36.65 2.67 -15.95
N ALA A 16 35.91 1.57 -16.00
CA ALA A 16 35.96 0.50 -15.00
C ALA A 16 35.08 -0.64 -15.51
N ARG A 17 35.70 -1.59 -16.23
CA ARG A 17 35.11 -2.91 -16.46
C ARG A 17 35.40 -3.80 -15.25
N SER A 18 34.50 -4.78 -15.12
CA SER A 18 34.61 -6.06 -14.41
C SER A 18 34.61 -6.04 -12.89
N SER A 19 33.41 -6.17 -12.33
CA SER A 19 33.17 -7.16 -11.29
C SER A 19 31.87 -7.91 -11.60
N SER A 20 31.94 -9.24 -11.55
CA SER A 20 30.82 -10.14 -11.81
C SER A 20 29.64 -9.85 -10.86
N PRO A 21 28.37 -9.90 -11.31
CA PRO A 21 27.25 -9.82 -10.37
C PRO A 21 27.12 -11.18 -9.67
N SER A 22 27.89 -11.38 -8.61
CA SER A 22 27.54 -12.41 -7.63
C SER A 22 26.21 -12.02 -7.00
N ALA A 23 25.32 -13.00 -6.88
CA ALA A 23 23.94 -12.86 -6.46
C ALA A 23 23.80 -12.02 -5.17
N ALA A 24 23.50 -10.73 -5.34
CA ALA A 24 23.00 -9.90 -4.27
C ALA A 24 21.61 -10.44 -3.89
N ARG A 25 21.58 -11.40 -2.96
CA ARG A 25 20.36 -11.82 -2.26
C ARG A 25 19.71 -10.55 -1.72
N LYS A 26 18.60 -10.14 -2.34
CA LYS A 26 17.70 -9.10 -1.82
C LYS A 26 17.36 -9.48 -0.38
N LYS A 27 17.99 -8.83 0.60
CA LYS A 27 17.69 -9.06 2.02
C LYS A 27 16.19 -8.78 2.23
N PRO A 28 15.44 -9.66 2.91
CA PRO A 28 14.03 -9.41 3.15
C PRO A 28 13.89 -8.13 3.98
N CYS A 29 13.11 -7.17 3.47
CA CYS A 29 12.69 -6.00 4.25
C CYS A 29 11.93 -6.48 5.50
N TRP A 30 12.53 -6.26 6.66
CA TRP A 30 12.13 -6.81 7.96
C TRP A 30 10.71 -6.43 8.42
N SER A 31 10.09 -5.40 7.83
CA SER A 31 8.76 -4.90 8.21
C SER A 31 7.59 -5.77 7.74
N THR A 32 7.82 -6.74 6.84
CA THR A 32 6.74 -7.50 6.16
C THR A 32 6.78 -9.00 6.41
N THR A 33 7.89 -9.52 6.91
CA THR A 33 8.07 -10.87 7.48
C THR A 33 7.10 -11.27 8.60
N PRO A 34 6.50 -10.35 9.36
CA PRO A 34 5.58 -10.75 10.42
C PRO A 34 4.28 -11.44 9.96
N PHE A 35 3.82 -11.11 8.76
CA PHE A 35 2.54 -11.59 8.25
C PHE A 35 2.50 -13.12 8.08
N TRP A 36 3.66 -13.76 7.94
CA TRP A 36 3.80 -15.22 7.78
C TRP A 36 3.21 -16.02 8.97
N ARG A 37 3.11 -15.41 10.17
CA ARG A 37 2.73 -16.13 11.40
C ARG A 37 1.44 -15.65 12.05
N CYS A 38 0.97 -14.45 11.71
CA CYS A 38 -0.34 -13.95 12.16
C CYS A 38 -1.48 -14.25 11.15
N GLY A 39 -1.16 -14.79 9.97
CA GLY A 39 -2.11 -15.36 9.01
C GLY A 39 -2.29 -16.89 9.17
N PRO A 40 -3.15 -17.53 8.35
CA PRO A 40 -3.35 -18.98 8.38
C PRO A 40 -2.05 -19.75 8.10
N ALA A 41 -1.96 -20.96 8.67
CA ALA A 41 -0.72 -21.70 8.89
C ALA A 41 0.28 -21.70 7.69
N PRO A 42 1.59 -21.53 7.95
CA PRO A 42 2.63 -21.34 6.93
C PRO A 42 2.87 -22.53 5.99
N THR A 43 2.14 -23.64 6.15
CA THR A 43 2.32 -24.87 5.36
C THR A 43 1.85 -24.75 3.91
N LYS A 44 1.02 -23.75 3.57
CA LYS A 44 0.48 -23.57 2.22
C LYS A 44 1.09 -22.42 1.40
N GLY A 45 1.92 -21.57 2.01
CA GLY A 45 2.33 -20.28 1.44
C GLY A 45 1.26 -19.19 1.64
N VAL A 46 1.65 -17.91 1.54
CA VAL A 46 0.76 -16.76 1.81
C VAL A 46 1.19 -15.54 1.01
N VAL A 47 0.24 -14.63 0.77
CA VAL A 47 0.50 -13.29 0.24
C VAL A 47 -0.01 -12.28 1.24
N ALA A 48 0.76 -11.22 1.48
CA ALA A 48 0.40 -10.12 2.35
C ALA A 48 0.40 -8.81 1.58
N LEU A 49 -0.67 -8.05 1.72
CA LEU A 49 -0.89 -6.75 1.11
C LEU A 49 -1.10 -5.72 2.22
N ILE A 50 -0.29 -4.67 2.19
CA ILE A 50 -0.18 -3.70 3.27
C ILE A 50 -0.54 -2.32 2.73
N GLY A 51 -1.40 -1.61 3.46
CA GLY A 51 -1.87 -0.27 3.13
C GLY A 51 -1.98 0.57 4.39
N GLY A 52 -1.07 1.52 4.55
CA GLY A 52 -1.01 2.46 5.67
C GLY A 52 -0.44 3.79 5.21
N ALA A 53 0.60 4.30 5.86
CA ALA A 53 1.37 5.46 5.37
C ALA A 53 2.09 5.17 4.04
N GLY A 54 2.47 3.90 3.83
CA GLY A 54 2.93 3.38 2.54
C GLY A 54 2.17 2.10 2.20
N SER A 55 2.50 1.53 1.05
CA SER A 55 1.93 0.26 0.61
C SER A 55 3.01 -0.74 0.21
N ASN A 56 2.69 -2.02 0.33
CA ASN A 56 3.62 -3.12 0.01
C ASN A 56 2.83 -4.40 -0.28
N CYS A 57 3.33 -5.23 -1.19
CA CYS A 57 2.81 -6.56 -1.44
C CYS A 57 3.95 -7.59 -1.44
N ILE A 58 3.83 -8.63 -0.61
CA ILE A 58 4.84 -9.68 -0.49
C ILE A 58 4.19 -11.05 -0.49
N GLY A 59 4.82 -12.02 -1.13
CA GLY A 59 4.37 -13.41 -1.15
C GLY A 59 5.52 -14.37 -0.86
N MET A 60 5.17 -15.52 -0.28
CA MET A 60 6.08 -16.65 -0.08
C MET A 60 5.33 -17.94 -0.34
N ASN A 61 5.87 -18.78 -1.21
CA ASN A 61 5.31 -20.10 -1.47
C ASN A 61 5.82 -21.15 -0.46
N ARG A 62 5.33 -22.39 -0.58
CA ARG A 62 5.71 -23.51 0.31
C ARG A 62 7.20 -23.84 0.29
N ALA A 63 7.88 -23.57 -0.82
CA ALA A 63 9.32 -23.77 -0.97
C ALA A 63 10.16 -22.62 -0.35
N GLY A 64 9.51 -21.63 0.27
CA GLY A 64 10.18 -20.47 0.86
C GLY A 64 10.63 -19.44 -0.19
N VAL A 65 10.20 -19.56 -1.45
CA VAL A 65 10.53 -18.57 -2.49
C VAL A 65 9.70 -17.33 -2.24
N ILE A 66 10.36 -16.17 -2.17
CA ILE A 66 9.75 -14.87 -1.91
C ILE A 66 9.63 -14.06 -3.21
N ARG A 67 8.51 -13.36 -3.37
CA ARG A 67 8.30 -12.32 -4.39
C ARG A 67 7.67 -11.08 -3.76
N LYS A 68 7.87 -9.93 -4.42
CA LYS A 68 7.38 -8.64 -3.98
C LYS A 68 6.83 -7.85 -5.16
N ALA A 69 5.77 -7.12 -4.91
CA ALA A 69 5.31 -5.99 -5.70
C ALA A 69 5.13 -4.80 -4.73
N TRP A 70 5.34 -3.59 -5.21
CA TRP A 70 5.37 -2.38 -4.37
C TRP A 70 6.43 -2.38 -3.25
N GLY A 71 6.40 -1.32 -2.44
CA GLY A 71 7.31 -1.09 -1.33
C GLY A 71 8.52 -0.23 -1.69
N LEU A 72 8.45 0.52 -2.80
CA LEU A 72 9.50 1.45 -3.26
C LEU A 72 9.04 2.91 -3.25
N GLY A 73 7.75 3.15 -2.96
CA GLY A 73 7.15 4.47 -2.83
C GLY A 73 6.43 4.95 -4.10
N PRO A 74 5.83 6.16 -4.05
CA PRO A 74 4.92 6.66 -5.09
C PRO A 74 5.53 6.70 -6.49
N LEU A 75 6.83 6.99 -6.61
CA LEU A 75 7.54 7.03 -7.90
C LEU A 75 7.54 5.70 -8.65
N SER A 76 7.41 4.59 -7.94
CA SER A 76 7.33 3.24 -8.52
C SER A 76 5.91 2.83 -8.91
N GLY A 77 4.92 3.70 -8.69
CA GLY A 77 3.50 3.40 -8.91
C GLY A 77 2.81 2.76 -7.70
N ASP A 78 3.42 2.82 -6.51
CA ASP A 78 2.80 2.29 -5.28
C ASP A 78 1.51 3.05 -4.95
N ARG A 79 0.38 2.33 -5.03
CA ARG A 79 -0.96 2.83 -4.69
C ARG A 79 -1.52 2.10 -3.47
N GLY A 80 -2.71 2.46 -3.01
CA GLY A 80 -3.43 1.74 -1.95
C GLY A 80 -2.90 2.03 -0.53
N ASN A 81 -2.12 3.10 -0.39
CA ASN A 81 -1.79 3.71 0.90
C ASN A 81 -2.69 4.95 1.13
N ALA A 82 -2.79 5.41 2.37
CA ALA A 82 -3.67 6.49 2.76
C ALA A 82 -3.34 7.81 2.03
N GLY A 83 -2.05 8.13 1.86
CA GLY A 83 -1.62 9.32 1.14
C GLY A 83 -2.05 9.30 -0.33
N ALA A 84 -1.86 8.18 -1.02
CA ALA A 84 -2.28 8.02 -2.41
C ALA A 84 -3.81 8.16 -2.58
N ILE A 85 -4.59 7.56 -1.67
CA ILE A 85 -6.06 7.68 -1.66
C ILE A 85 -6.48 9.15 -1.52
N ALA A 86 -5.90 9.86 -0.56
CA ALA A 86 -6.20 11.26 -0.33
C ALA A 86 -5.79 12.15 -1.52
N LEU A 87 -4.61 11.93 -2.10
CA LEU A 87 -4.15 12.70 -3.25
C LEU A 87 -5.05 12.51 -4.48
N ASP A 88 -5.42 11.27 -4.82
CA ASP A 88 -6.32 11.00 -5.95
C ASP A 88 -7.72 11.61 -5.69
N ALA A 89 -8.17 11.65 -4.43
CA ALA A 89 -9.43 12.30 -4.03
C ALA A 89 -9.36 13.84 -4.08
N ILE A 90 -8.26 14.46 -3.67
CA ILE A 90 -8.03 15.92 -3.80
C ILE A 90 -8.05 16.31 -5.28
N VAL A 91 -7.39 15.53 -6.14
CA VAL A 91 -7.41 15.75 -7.59
C VAL A 91 -8.83 15.64 -8.15
N ALA A 92 -9.63 14.69 -7.68
CA ALA A 92 -11.04 14.56 -8.08
C ALA A 92 -11.87 15.77 -7.64
N ALA A 93 -11.70 16.23 -6.41
CA ALA A 93 -12.37 17.43 -5.90
C ALA A 93 -11.98 18.69 -6.70
N MET A 94 -10.69 18.89 -6.96
CA MET A 94 -10.20 20.03 -7.74
C MET A 94 -10.75 20.03 -9.18
N LYS A 95 -10.86 18.85 -9.81
CA LYS A 95 -11.52 18.71 -11.12
C LYS A 95 -13.01 19.09 -11.07
N GLY A 96 -13.69 18.83 -9.95
CA GLY A 96 -15.07 19.26 -9.75
C GLY A 96 -15.19 20.78 -9.64
N VAL A 97 -14.24 21.42 -8.95
CA VAL A 97 -14.19 22.89 -8.78
C VAL A 97 -14.01 23.61 -10.11
N ASP A 98 -13.03 23.21 -10.91
CA ASP A 98 -12.70 23.86 -12.17
C ASP A 98 -13.53 23.39 -13.38
N GLY A 99 -14.44 22.42 -13.18
CA GLY A 99 -15.36 21.91 -14.19
C GLY A 99 -14.78 20.84 -15.12
N ARG A 100 -13.57 20.34 -14.88
CA ARG A 100 -12.99 19.19 -15.63
C ARG A 100 -13.56 17.83 -15.22
N GLY A 101 -14.33 17.76 -14.14
CA GLY A 101 -14.95 16.55 -13.62
C GLY A 101 -16.25 16.83 -12.88
N PRO A 102 -16.92 15.77 -12.38
CA PRO A 102 -18.13 15.92 -11.58
C PRO A 102 -17.86 16.69 -10.28
N ARG A 103 -18.86 17.45 -9.82
CA ARG A 103 -18.87 18.00 -8.46
C ARG A 103 -18.93 16.85 -7.45
N THR A 104 -18.25 17.04 -6.31
CA THR A 104 -18.12 16.02 -5.26
C THR A 104 -18.20 16.68 -3.88
N THR A 105 -18.76 15.95 -2.92
CA THR A 105 -18.81 16.34 -1.50
C THR A 105 -17.42 16.41 -0.86
N LEU A 106 -16.41 15.83 -1.49
CA LEU A 106 -15.02 15.86 -1.03
C LEU A 106 -14.47 17.29 -0.95
N GLU A 107 -14.93 18.20 -1.82
CA GLU A 107 -14.52 19.62 -1.82
C GLU A 107 -14.78 20.26 -0.45
N GLU A 108 -16.03 20.26 0.00
CA GLU A 108 -16.44 20.85 1.27
C GLU A 108 -15.86 20.07 2.47
N LYS A 109 -15.73 18.74 2.40
CA LYS A 109 -15.10 17.96 3.47
C LYS A 109 -13.63 18.35 3.68
N PHE A 110 -12.88 18.51 2.59
CA PHE A 110 -11.46 18.90 2.68
C PHE A 110 -11.29 20.35 3.14
N LYS A 111 -12.09 21.28 2.61
CA LYS A 111 -12.10 22.68 3.07
C LYS A 111 -12.35 22.76 4.58
N ASN A 112 -13.40 22.10 5.06
CA ASN A 112 -13.74 22.10 6.49
C ASN A 112 -12.66 21.44 7.36
N ALA A 113 -12.06 20.34 6.91
CA ALA A 113 -11.02 19.65 7.66
C ALA A 113 -9.70 20.45 7.74
N LEU A 114 -9.42 21.27 6.74
CA LEU A 114 -8.21 22.10 6.65
C LEU A 114 -8.43 23.56 7.06
N GLY A 115 -9.68 23.98 7.28
CA GLY A 115 -10.03 25.37 7.61
C GLY A 115 -9.84 26.33 6.43
N LEU A 116 -10.04 25.88 5.19
CA LEU A 116 -9.83 26.67 3.98
C LEU A 116 -11.14 27.32 3.49
N GLU A 117 -11.04 28.52 2.93
CA GLU A 117 -12.17 29.21 2.28
C GLU A 117 -12.41 28.67 0.86
N ALA A 118 -11.33 28.40 0.12
CA ALA A 118 -11.36 27.73 -1.18
C ALA A 118 -10.48 26.46 -1.17
N LEU A 119 -10.81 25.47 -2.00
CA LEU A 119 -10.04 24.21 -2.02
C LEU A 119 -8.65 24.42 -2.65
N GLU A 120 -8.55 25.36 -3.59
CA GLU A 120 -7.35 25.78 -4.29
C GLU A 120 -6.25 26.25 -3.32
N ASP A 121 -6.65 26.81 -2.18
CA ASP A 121 -5.77 27.28 -1.11
C ASP A 121 -4.99 26.12 -0.46
N ILE A 122 -5.34 24.85 -0.75
CA ILE A 122 -4.57 23.69 -0.29
C ILE A 122 -3.12 23.73 -0.74
N ILE A 123 -2.82 24.34 -1.89
CA ILE A 123 -1.45 24.50 -2.39
C ILE A 123 -0.69 25.50 -1.51
N GLU A 124 -1.29 26.64 -1.19
CA GLU A 124 -0.65 27.64 -0.33
C GLU A 124 -0.48 27.10 1.10
N HIS A 125 -1.49 26.38 1.61
CA HIS A 125 -1.43 25.68 2.88
C HIS A 125 -0.31 24.63 2.93
N ASP A 126 -0.07 23.87 1.85
CA ASP A 126 1.02 22.88 1.77
C ASP A 126 2.40 23.55 1.72
N PHE A 127 2.54 24.67 0.99
CA PHE A 127 3.83 25.31 0.74
C PHE A 127 4.27 26.34 1.78
N TYR A 128 3.35 27.10 2.39
CA TYR A 128 3.70 28.30 3.16
C TYR A 128 3.27 28.27 4.63
N ASP A 129 2.12 27.68 4.95
CA ASP A 129 1.53 27.81 6.29
C ASP A 129 1.82 26.63 7.22
N CYS A 130 2.37 25.53 6.69
CA CYS A 130 2.59 24.33 7.47
C CYS A 130 4.02 24.26 8.06
N PRO A 131 4.21 24.34 9.40
CA PRO A 131 5.52 24.19 10.03
C PRO A 131 6.08 22.75 9.92
N ARG A 132 5.27 21.81 9.39
CA ARG A 132 5.65 20.43 9.05
C ARG A 132 5.10 20.08 7.67
N PRO A 133 5.71 19.13 6.94
CA PRO A 133 5.20 18.71 5.63
C PRO A 133 3.74 18.25 5.75
N PHE A 134 2.88 18.72 4.85
CA PHE A 134 1.50 18.25 4.75
C PHE A 134 1.48 16.72 4.65
N ASN A 135 0.57 16.09 5.39
CA ASN A 135 0.35 14.64 5.32
C ASN A 135 -1.02 14.37 4.70
N PRO A 136 -1.09 14.18 3.37
CA PRO A 136 -2.35 13.88 2.69
C PRO A 136 -3.09 12.69 3.31
N GLY A 137 -2.35 11.70 3.84
CA GLY A 137 -2.94 10.50 4.42
C GLY A 137 -3.89 10.75 5.59
N ALA A 138 -3.81 11.91 6.25
CA ALA A 138 -4.76 12.31 7.29
C ALA A 138 -6.17 12.56 6.76
N LEU A 139 -6.32 12.87 5.46
CA LEU A 139 -7.62 13.13 4.81
C LEU A 139 -8.26 11.86 4.25
N ALA A 140 -7.53 10.74 4.19
CA ALA A 140 -8.06 9.48 3.68
C ALA A 140 -9.38 9.03 4.35
N PRO A 141 -9.60 9.17 5.67
CA PRO A 141 -10.87 8.82 6.31
C PRO A 141 -12.08 9.54 5.69
N LEU A 142 -11.94 10.81 5.31
CA LEU A 142 -13.01 11.59 4.67
C LEU A 142 -13.42 11.02 3.32
N VAL A 143 -12.50 10.33 2.62
CA VAL A 143 -12.80 9.63 1.36
C VAL A 143 -13.69 8.41 1.61
N PHE A 144 -13.42 7.66 2.69
CA PHE A 144 -14.29 6.53 3.09
C PHE A 144 -15.67 7.03 3.53
N GLU A 145 -15.73 8.14 4.28
CA GLU A 145 -16.99 8.77 4.70
C GLU A 145 -17.81 9.25 3.50
N ALA A 146 -17.21 10.02 2.59
CA ALA A 146 -17.89 10.47 1.37
C ALA A 146 -18.42 9.30 0.53
N ALA A 147 -17.64 8.22 0.41
CA ALA A 147 -18.09 7.01 -0.27
C ALA A 147 -19.28 6.33 0.42
N ASN A 148 -19.36 6.36 1.76
CA ASN A 148 -20.51 5.87 2.51
C ASN A 148 -21.75 6.75 2.33
N GLU A 149 -21.56 8.04 2.11
CA GLU A 149 -22.62 9.02 1.79
C GLU A 149 -23.09 8.94 0.33
N GLY A 150 -22.50 8.03 -0.47
CA GLY A 150 -22.88 7.80 -1.87
C GLY A 150 -22.17 8.69 -2.88
N ASP A 151 -21.09 9.38 -2.48
CA ASP A 151 -20.29 10.18 -3.40
C ASP A 151 -19.62 9.32 -4.48
N GLY A 152 -20.00 9.56 -5.73
CA GLY A 152 -19.53 8.78 -6.88
C GLY A 152 -18.03 8.87 -7.13
N GLU A 153 -17.41 10.04 -6.89
CA GLU A 153 -15.96 10.23 -7.08
C GLU A 153 -15.17 9.55 -5.96
N ALA A 154 -15.64 9.62 -4.72
CA ALA A 154 -15.04 8.90 -3.61
C ALA A 154 -15.09 7.38 -3.83
N VAL A 155 -16.24 6.85 -4.26
CA VAL A 155 -16.38 5.43 -4.64
C VAL A 155 -15.44 5.07 -5.80
N ARG A 156 -15.34 5.91 -6.83
CA ARG A 156 -14.44 5.71 -7.97
C ARG A 156 -12.98 5.59 -7.52
N VAL A 157 -12.52 6.52 -6.67
CA VAL A 157 -11.15 6.51 -6.12
C VAL A 157 -10.89 5.21 -5.35
N LEU A 158 -11.80 4.79 -4.46
CA LEU A 158 -11.64 3.54 -3.71
C LEU A 158 -11.59 2.31 -4.63
N ARG A 159 -12.38 2.28 -5.71
CA ARG A 159 -12.32 1.20 -6.72
C ARG A 159 -10.97 1.17 -7.43
N GLU A 160 -10.43 2.32 -7.83
CA GLU A 160 -9.14 2.41 -8.50
C GLU A 160 -8.00 1.90 -7.61
N HIS A 161 -8.02 2.23 -6.31
CA HIS A 161 -7.06 1.68 -5.36
C HIS A 161 -7.26 0.18 -5.12
N GLY A 162 -8.51 -0.31 -5.11
CA GLY A 162 -8.81 -1.74 -5.04
C GLY A 162 -8.28 -2.52 -6.25
N ARG A 163 -8.40 -1.95 -7.46
CA ARG A 163 -7.84 -2.53 -8.70
C ARG A 163 -6.32 -2.57 -8.68
N ALA A 164 -5.68 -1.47 -8.30
CA ALA A 164 -4.22 -1.42 -8.19
C ALA A 164 -3.70 -2.42 -7.15
N ALA A 165 -4.40 -2.56 -6.03
CA ALA A 165 -4.12 -3.56 -4.99
C ALA A 165 -4.23 -5.00 -5.55
N ALA A 166 -5.25 -5.27 -6.37
CA ALA A 166 -5.44 -6.55 -7.02
C ALA A 166 -4.33 -6.84 -8.04
N GLU A 167 -3.90 -5.85 -8.81
CA GLU A 167 -2.80 -5.98 -9.77
C GLU A 167 -1.51 -6.41 -9.07
N ALA A 168 -1.14 -5.73 -7.98
CA ALA A 168 0.04 -6.05 -7.20
C ALA A 168 -0.03 -7.46 -6.58
N ALA A 169 -1.17 -7.81 -5.98
CA ALA A 169 -1.39 -9.13 -5.38
C ALA A 169 -1.31 -10.24 -6.44
N THR A 170 -1.98 -10.06 -7.58
CA THR A 170 -2.03 -11.03 -8.68
C THR A 170 -0.65 -11.22 -9.31
N ALA A 171 0.13 -10.15 -9.47
CA ALA A 171 1.51 -10.25 -9.98
C ALA A 171 2.39 -11.10 -9.06
N VAL A 172 2.26 -10.94 -7.75
CA VAL A 172 2.96 -11.79 -6.76
C VAL A 172 2.44 -13.22 -6.80
N MET A 173 1.13 -13.43 -6.92
CA MET A 173 0.52 -14.75 -6.97
C MET A 173 0.96 -15.56 -8.19
N ARG A 174 0.91 -14.97 -9.39
CA ARG A 174 1.38 -15.57 -10.66
C ARG A 174 2.80 -16.08 -10.58
N ALA A 175 3.66 -15.38 -9.85
CA ALA A 175 5.07 -15.74 -9.74
C ALA A 175 5.35 -16.86 -8.72
N LEU A 176 4.36 -17.25 -7.90
CA LEU A 176 4.57 -18.10 -6.73
C LEU A 176 3.62 -19.30 -6.61
N PHE A 177 2.42 -19.21 -7.20
CA PHE A 177 1.32 -20.15 -7.01
C PHE A 177 0.61 -20.47 -8.32
N SER A 178 -0.18 -21.52 -8.31
CA SER A 178 -1.09 -21.88 -9.40
C SER A 178 -2.51 -21.32 -9.14
N PRO A 179 -3.30 -20.99 -10.18
CA PRO A 179 -4.69 -20.53 -10.05
C PRO A 179 -5.60 -21.40 -9.16
N GLY A 180 -5.37 -22.71 -9.14
CA GLY A 180 -6.12 -23.66 -8.32
C GLY A 180 -5.72 -23.72 -6.85
N ASP A 181 -4.66 -23.04 -6.45
CA ASP A 181 -4.16 -23.08 -5.07
C ASP A 181 -5.09 -22.29 -4.12
N GLU A 182 -5.29 -22.84 -2.93
CA GLU A 182 -5.86 -22.08 -1.82
C GLU A 182 -4.82 -21.13 -1.23
N ILE A 183 -4.89 -19.86 -1.61
CA ILE A 183 -3.93 -18.84 -1.20
C ILE A 183 -4.58 -17.91 -0.19
N PRO A 184 -4.08 -17.83 1.05
CA PRO A 184 -4.45 -16.75 1.94
C PRO A 184 -3.83 -15.43 1.46
N LEU A 185 -4.67 -14.42 1.23
CA LEU A 185 -4.27 -13.04 0.97
C LEU A 185 -4.56 -12.20 2.22
N VAL A 186 -3.52 -11.93 2.99
CA VAL A 186 -3.62 -11.20 4.25
C VAL A 186 -3.55 -9.71 4.00
N LEU A 187 -4.55 -8.97 4.45
CA LEU A 187 -4.64 -7.51 4.34
C LEU A 187 -4.25 -6.88 5.67
N GLY A 188 -3.31 -5.94 5.67
CA GLY A 188 -2.86 -5.26 6.89
C GLY A 188 -2.60 -3.77 6.71
N GLY A 189 -2.56 -3.04 7.82
CA GLY A 189 -2.41 -1.58 7.81
C GLY A 189 -3.76 -0.86 7.87
N SER A 190 -3.72 0.42 8.24
CA SER A 190 -4.91 1.21 8.59
C SER A 190 -5.90 1.35 7.45
N VAL A 191 -5.47 1.35 6.18
CA VAL A 191 -6.38 1.44 5.02
C VAL A 191 -7.34 0.26 4.99
N TYR A 192 -6.84 -0.96 5.24
CA TYR A 192 -7.67 -2.17 5.23
C TYR A 192 -8.31 -2.49 6.59
N GLN A 193 -7.63 -2.14 7.69
CA GLN A 193 -8.08 -2.47 9.05
C GLN A 193 -9.06 -1.44 9.62
N LYS A 194 -8.95 -0.17 9.21
CA LYS A 194 -9.75 0.95 9.72
C LYS A 194 -10.58 1.65 8.64
N GLY A 195 -10.33 1.38 7.35
CA GLY A 195 -11.13 1.92 6.26
C GLY A 195 -12.58 1.47 6.36
N ALA A 196 -13.49 2.42 6.58
CA ALA A 196 -14.89 2.15 6.90
C ALA A 196 -15.81 2.07 5.67
N ASN A 197 -15.32 1.58 4.52
CA ASN A 197 -16.13 1.36 3.32
C ASN A 197 -15.68 0.07 2.60
N PRO A 198 -16.60 -0.82 2.19
CA PRO A 198 -16.24 -2.12 1.63
C PRO A 198 -15.70 -2.04 0.17
N THR A 199 -15.96 -0.96 -0.56
CA THR A 199 -15.69 -0.82 -2.00
C THR A 199 -14.29 -1.23 -2.40
N LEU A 200 -13.28 -0.78 -1.65
CA LEU A 200 -11.88 -1.07 -1.95
C LEU A 200 -11.59 -2.57 -1.84
N VAL A 201 -12.01 -3.20 -0.74
CA VAL A 201 -11.77 -4.62 -0.46
C VAL A 201 -12.61 -5.52 -1.36
N GLU A 202 -13.84 -5.13 -1.68
CA GLU A 202 -14.71 -5.84 -2.61
C GLU A 202 -14.17 -5.80 -4.04
N THR A 203 -13.68 -4.63 -4.48
CA THR A 203 -13.03 -4.50 -5.80
C THR A 203 -11.77 -5.35 -5.86
N LEU A 204 -10.93 -5.30 -4.82
CA LEU A 204 -9.76 -6.16 -4.69
C LEU A 204 -10.14 -7.66 -4.80
N ARG A 205 -11.16 -8.08 -4.05
CA ARG A 205 -11.66 -9.47 -4.06
C ARG A 205 -12.12 -9.87 -5.46
N ALA A 206 -12.94 -9.03 -6.09
CA ALA A 206 -13.53 -9.32 -7.39
C ALA A 206 -12.44 -9.47 -8.47
N GLU A 207 -11.47 -8.56 -8.53
CA GLU A 207 -10.42 -8.60 -9.54
C GLU A 207 -9.45 -9.78 -9.34
N VAL A 208 -9.07 -10.09 -8.08
CA VAL A 208 -8.22 -11.26 -7.80
C VAL A 208 -8.92 -12.57 -8.15
N ALA A 209 -10.23 -12.68 -7.84
CA ALA A 209 -11.00 -13.90 -8.09
C ALA A 209 -11.13 -14.27 -9.58
N ARG A 210 -10.87 -13.32 -10.50
CA ARG A 210 -10.88 -13.57 -11.95
C ARG A 210 -9.80 -14.56 -12.39
N GLU A 211 -8.67 -14.60 -11.67
CA GLU A 211 -7.56 -15.49 -11.98
C GLU A 211 -7.26 -16.49 -10.86
N PHE A 212 -7.48 -16.10 -9.60
CA PHE A 212 -7.25 -16.96 -8.44
C PHE A 212 -8.56 -17.10 -7.63
N PRO A 213 -9.51 -17.93 -8.10
CA PRO A 213 -10.87 -18.02 -7.51
C PRO A 213 -10.88 -18.61 -6.09
N HIS A 214 -9.82 -19.31 -5.68
CA HIS A 214 -9.71 -19.93 -4.36
C HIS A 214 -8.91 -19.10 -3.35
N VAL A 215 -8.60 -17.84 -3.68
CA VAL A 215 -7.97 -16.90 -2.74
C VAL A 215 -8.92 -16.57 -1.60
N ARG A 216 -8.41 -16.65 -0.36
CA ARG A 216 -9.12 -16.22 0.84
C ARG A 216 -8.53 -14.93 1.36
N LEU A 217 -9.28 -13.83 1.25
CA LEU A 217 -8.91 -12.55 1.86
C LEU A 217 -9.05 -12.65 3.38
N VAL A 218 -8.01 -12.27 4.10
CA VAL A 218 -7.95 -12.28 5.57
C VAL A 218 -7.51 -10.90 6.04
N ILE A 219 -8.40 -10.13 6.67
CA ILE A 219 -8.00 -8.87 7.31
C ILE A 219 -7.31 -9.22 8.62
N LEU A 220 -6.08 -8.74 8.78
CA LEU A 220 -5.30 -8.96 9.97
C LEU A 220 -5.94 -8.26 11.16
N LYS A 221 -6.24 -8.99 12.24
CA LYS A 221 -6.76 -8.42 13.49
C LYS A 221 -5.66 -8.10 14.50
N GLU A 222 -4.51 -8.74 14.34
CA GLU A 222 -3.35 -8.57 15.21
C GLU A 222 -2.40 -7.50 14.67
N PRO A 223 -1.65 -6.82 15.54
CA PRO A 223 -0.65 -5.87 15.09
C PRO A 223 0.52 -6.61 14.42
N PRO A 224 1.09 -6.09 13.31
CA PRO A 224 2.21 -6.73 12.62
C PRO A 224 3.43 -6.99 13.52
N ILE A 225 3.64 -6.23 14.60
CA ILE A 225 4.76 -6.50 15.51
C ILE A 225 4.69 -7.90 16.16
N LEU A 226 3.48 -8.41 16.42
CA LEU A 226 3.29 -9.74 16.97
C LEU A 226 3.91 -10.80 16.06
N GLY A 227 3.68 -10.71 14.75
CA GLY A 227 4.23 -11.64 13.79
C GLY A 227 5.77 -11.59 13.72
N ALA A 228 6.37 -10.41 13.97
CA ALA A 228 7.82 -10.22 13.97
C ALA A 228 8.44 -10.98 15.15
N LEU A 229 7.83 -10.80 16.32
CA LEU A 229 8.21 -11.47 17.55
C LEU A 229 8.04 -12.99 17.42
N LEU A 230 6.89 -13.41 16.90
CA LEU A 230 6.59 -14.81 16.64
C LEU A 230 7.60 -15.42 15.64
N ARG A 231 8.06 -14.67 14.65
CA ARG A 231 9.13 -15.11 13.73
C ARG A 231 10.48 -15.24 14.43
N GLY A 232 10.83 -14.29 15.32
CA GLY A 232 12.03 -14.38 16.15
C GLY A 232 12.03 -15.65 17.02
N PHE A 233 10.88 -16.01 17.59
CA PHE A 233 10.75 -17.28 18.32
C PHE A 233 10.99 -18.51 17.44
N ASP A 234 10.50 -18.54 16.20
CA ASP A 234 10.76 -19.65 15.28
C ASP A 234 12.26 -19.79 14.96
N GLU A 235 12.95 -18.66 14.74
CA GLU A 235 14.41 -18.66 14.46
C GLU A 235 15.22 -19.16 15.66
N LEU A 236 14.75 -18.87 16.88
CA LEU A 236 15.31 -19.39 18.12
C LEU A 236 14.79 -20.78 18.49
N LYS A 237 13.94 -21.41 17.67
CA LYS A 237 13.28 -22.70 17.91
C LYS A 237 12.49 -22.74 19.24
N ILE A 238 11.99 -21.59 19.68
CA ILE A 238 11.16 -21.46 20.87
C ILE A 238 9.72 -21.83 20.48
N LYS A 239 9.17 -22.88 21.11
CA LYS A 239 7.76 -23.26 20.92
C LYS A 239 6.86 -22.18 21.51
N THR A 240 5.97 -21.64 20.70
CA THR A 240 4.94 -20.70 21.16
C THR A 240 3.58 -21.38 21.19
N GLY A 241 2.97 -21.47 22.37
CA GLY A 241 1.59 -21.92 22.54
C GLY A 241 0.57 -20.82 22.23
N ARG A 242 -0.71 -21.22 22.08
CA ARG A 242 -1.82 -20.30 21.81
C ARG A 242 -1.96 -19.21 22.88
N GLU A 243 -1.80 -19.60 24.14
CA GLU A 243 -1.85 -18.71 25.30
C GLU A 243 -0.82 -17.58 25.25
N LEU A 244 0.40 -17.87 24.80
CA LEU A 244 1.44 -16.84 24.63
C LEU A 244 1.10 -15.89 23.49
N ILE A 245 0.57 -16.41 22.39
CA ILE A 245 0.13 -15.60 21.24
C ILE A 245 -1.01 -14.67 21.66
N ASP A 246 -2.00 -15.19 22.39
CA ASP A 246 -3.17 -14.42 22.83
C ASP A 246 -2.77 -13.34 23.86
N ARG A 247 -1.84 -13.67 24.78
CA ARG A 247 -1.30 -12.71 25.77
C ARG A 247 -0.51 -11.59 25.10
N LEU A 248 0.38 -11.92 24.15
CA LEU A 248 1.16 -10.94 23.41
C LEU A 248 0.26 -10.09 22.50
N GLY A 249 -0.71 -10.70 21.82
CA GLY A 249 -1.70 -9.99 21.01
C GLY A 249 -2.53 -9.01 21.86
N GLY A 250 -2.95 -9.42 23.06
CA GLY A 250 -3.61 -8.54 24.02
C GLY A 250 -2.74 -7.34 24.42
N ALA A 251 -1.46 -7.57 24.73
CA ALA A 251 -0.53 -6.52 25.15
C ALA A 251 -0.25 -5.46 24.07
N PHE A 252 -0.24 -5.85 22.79
CA PHE A 252 -0.01 -4.91 21.68
C PHE A 252 -1.29 -4.24 21.15
N ARG A 253 -2.46 -4.63 21.67
CA ARG A 253 -3.74 -3.98 21.37
C ARG A 253 -4.11 -2.87 22.36
N ALA A 254 -3.56 -2.92 23.58
CA ALA A 254 -3.69 -1.89 24.61
C ALA A 254 -2.84 -0.66 24.27
#